data_AF-A0A8J5I9M0-F1
#
_entry.id   AF-A0A8J5I9M0-F1
#
_cell.length_a   1.000
_cell.length_b   1.000
_cell.length_c   1.000
_cell.angle_alpha   90.00
_cell.angle_beta   90.00
_cell.angle_gamma   90.00
#
_symmetry.space_group_name_H-M   'P 1'
#
loop_
_entity.id
_entity.type
_entity.pdbx_description
1 polymer ?
#
loop_
_entity_poly.entity_id
_entity_poly.type
_entity_poly.pdbx_seq_one_letter_code
_entity_poly.pdbx_strand_id
1 'polypeptide(L)'
;MALIAAPPVDIDGIHEPISGSLLYGNNIISGAIIPTSVAIACYMGHEWELSFRLGISGTFNFMIVFYVEHNILMSPFHMLGVAGAFDGSLFSAMQGSLVTSSLIRETTESKFANEVGTLSGSQKKIAKKIIPKIETKRNV
;
A
#
# COMPACT_ATOMS: atom_id res chain seq x y z
N MET A 1 10.42 12.05 12.22
CA MET A 1 11.02 12.23 13.56
C MET A 1 10.25 11.51 14.65
N ALA A 2 8.91 11.63 14.73
CA ALA A 2 8.11 10.99 15.77
C ALA A 2 8.29 9.45 15.88
N LEU A 3 8.18 8.69 14.79
CA LEU A 3 8.37 7.22 14.82
C LEU A 3 9.78 6.81 15.30
N ILE A 4 10.79 7.66 15.11
CA ILE A 4 12.18 7.33 15.43
C ILE A 4 12.45 7.59 16.93
N ALA A 5 12.04 8.74 17.44
CA ALA A 5 12.56 9.26 18.71
C ALA A 5 11.50 9.87 19.65
N ALA A 6 10.20 9.74 19.35
CA ALA A 6 9.18 10.26 20.25
C ALA A 6 9.28 9.59 21.64
N PRO A 7 9.16 10.36 22.73
CA PRO A 7 9.07 9.78 24.06
C PRO A 7 7.76 8.99 24.22
N PRO A 8 7.67 8.10 25.24
CA PRO A 8 6.43 7.44 25.60
C PRO A 8 5.29 8.43 25.86
N VAL A 9 4.07 8.10 25.42
CA VAL A 9 2.88 8.96 25.51
C VAL A 9 1.81 8.27 26.36
N ASP A 10 1.27 8.99 27.34
CA ASP A 10 0.12 8.56 28.16
C ASP A 10 -1.17 8.78 27.38
N ILE A 11 -1.66 7.73 26.73
CA ILE A 11 -2.83 7.80 25.83
C ILE A 11 -4.14 7.85 26.61
N ASP A 12 -4.24 7.11 27.72
CA ASP A 12 -5.48 6.98 28.49
C ASP A 12 -5.58 8.04 29.60
N GLY A 13 -4.52 8.84 29.81
CA GLY A 13 -4.49 9.85 30.87
C GLY A 13 -4.43 9.23 32.28
N ILE A 14 -3.98 7.98 32.39
CA ILE A 14 -3.91 7.22 33.64
C ILE A 14 -2.49 7.16 34.21
N HIS A 15 -1.58 7.98 33.69
CA HIS A 15 -0.16 8.00 34.03
C HIS A 15 0.61 6.72 33.67
N GLU A 16 0.14 5.98 32.65
CA GLU A 16 0.82 4.79 32.12
C GLU A 16 1.28 5.04 30.67
N PRO A 17 2.46 5.65 30.46
CA PRO A 17 2.89 6.06 29.14
C PRO A 17 3.35 4.86 28.29
N ILE A 18 2.89 4.82 27.04
CA ILE A 18 3.19 3.75 26.09
C ILE A 18 4.25 4.22 25.10
N SER A 19 5.32 3.44 24.95
CA SER A 19 6.37 3.67 23.96
C SER A 19 5.91 3.22 22.58
N GLY A 20 5.99 4.13 21.58
CA GLY A 20 5.74 3.81 20.18
C GLY A 20 6.95 3.96 19.26
N SER A 21 8.08 4.48 19.74
CA SER A 21 9.21 4.84 18.88
C SER A 21 10.32 3.79 18.86
N LEU A 22 11.13 3.80 17.79
CA LEU A 22 12.22 2.84 17.58
C LEU A 22 13.32 2.95 18.63
N LEU A 23 13.70 4.17 19.03
CA LEU A 23 14.73 4.39 20.06
C LEU A 23 14.30 3.90 21.45
N TYR A 24 13.01 3.76 21.70
CA TYR A 24 12.45 3.25 22.95
C TYR A 24 12.01 1.78 22.85
N GLY A 25 12.70 0.99 22.01
CA GLY A 25 12.61 -0.48 22.00
C GLY A 25 11.58 -1.10 21.05
N ASN A 26 10.95 -0.30 20.18
CA ASN A 26 10.03 -0.83 19.16
C ASN A 26 10.76 -1.21 17.86
N ASN A 27 10.16 -2.13 17.10
CA ASN A 27 10.58 -2.45 15.73
C ASN A 27 9.62 -1.83 14.69
N ILE A 28 9.80 -2.13 13.40
CA ILE A 28 8.94 -1.58 12.33
C ILE A 28 7.48 -2.03 12.43
N ILE A 29 7.21 -3.19 13.06
CA ILE A 29 5.87 -3.74 13.23
C ILE A 29 5.19 -3.17 14.48
N SER A 30 5.91 -3.12 15.61
CA SER A 30 5.38 -2.64 16.89
C SER A 30 5.40 -1.11 17.01
N GLY A 31 6.29 -0.45 16.28
CA GLY A 31 6.43 0.99 16.29
C GLY A 31 5.21 1.69 15.73
N ALA A 32 4.75 2.73 16.42
CA ALA A 32 3.64 3.56 16.00
C ALA A 32 3.79 4.99 16.54
N ILE A 33 3.24 5.96 15.82
CA ILE A 33 3.03 7.29 16.37
C ILE A 33 1.76 7.21 17.24
N ILE A 34 1.95 7.40 18.54
CA ILE A 34 0.87 7.38 19.54
C ILE A 34 0.12 8.72 19.45
N PRO A 35 -1.23 8.72 19.35
CA PRO A 35 -2.02 9.96 19.35
C PRO A 35 -1.95 10.66 20.72
N THR A 36 -2.53 11.87 20.79
CA THR A 36 -2.61 12.65 22.03
C THR A 36 -3.49 11.95 23.08
N SER A 37 -3.36 12.35 24.35
CA SER A 37 -4.11 11.73 25.44
C SER A 37 -5.62 11.92 25.30
N VAL A 38 -6.41 10.98 25.82
CA VAL A 38 -7.88 11.00 25.83
C VAL A 38 -8.43 12.29 26.41
N ALA A 39 -7.78 12.82 27.46
CA ALA A 39 -8.16 14.08 28.09
C ALA A 39 -8.03 15.28 27.14
N ILE A 40 -7.00 15.30 26.29
CA ILE A 40 -6.78 16.35 25.30
C ILE A 40 -7.72 16.16 24.10
N ALA A 41 -7.93 14.91 23.66
CA ALA A 41 -8.83 14.58 22.56
C ALA A 41 -10.29 14.97 22.87
N CYS A 42 -10.79 14.65 24.07
CA CYS A 42 -12.13 15.06 24.51
C CYS A 42 -12.24 16.59 24.68
N TYR A 43 -11.20 17.26 25.15
CA TYR A 43 -11.19 18.73 25.23
C TYR A 43 -11.30 19.40 23.85
N MET A 44 -10.68 18.82 22.82
CA MET A 44 -10.73 19.32 21.45
C MET A 44 -11.94 18.80 20.65
N GLY A 45 -12.80 17.96 21.23
CA GLY A 45 -13.93 17.33 20.55
C GLY A 45 -13.53 16.32 19.47
N HIS A 46 -12.33 15.74 19.57
CA HIS A 46 -11.70 14.92 18.53
C HIS A 46 -11.59 13.44 18.96
N GLU A 47 -12.73 12.86 19.36
CA GLU A 47 -12.81 11.50 19.91
C GLU A 47 -12.45 10.41 18.87
N TRP A 48 -12.52 10.72 17.58
CA TRP A 48 -12.19 9.80 16.48
C TRP A 48 -10.71 9.39 16.43
N GLU A 49 -9.81 10.10 17.14
CA GLU A 49 -8.37 9.81 17.17
C GLU A 49 -7.95 8.79 18.23
N LEU A 50 -8.84 8.42 19.17
CA LEU A 50 -8.49 7.65 20.37
C LEU A 50 -7.92 6.25 20.08
N SER A 51 -8.38 5.62 19.00
CA SER A 51 -8.04 4.23 18.69
C SER A 51 -7.03 4.11 17.54
N PHE A 52 -6.63 5.20 16.89
CA PHE A 52 -5.75 5.14 15.72
C PHE A 52 -4.30 5.50 16.06
N ARG A 53 -3.54 4.46 16.43
CA ARG A 53 -2.07 4.55 16.46
C ARG A 53 -1.54 4.40 15.03
N LEU A 54 -0.77 5.38 14.57
CA LEU A 54 -0.16 5.38 13.23
C LEU A 54 1.02 4.39 13.21
N GLY A 55 0.71 3.12 12.95
CA GLY A 55 1.68 2.03 12.84
C GLY A 55 0.97 0.71 12.53
N ILE A 56 1.75 -0.32 12.21
CA ILE A 56 1.21 -1.63 11.82
C ILE A 56 0.45 -2.26 12.99
N SER A 57 1.11 -2.39 14.16
CA SER A 57 0.45 -2.86 15.39
C SER A 57 -0.71 -1.97 15.81
N GLY A 58 -0.62 -0.66 15.57
CA GLY A 58 -1.70 0.28 15.82
C GLY A 58 -2.96 0.03 14.98
N THR A 59 -2.77 -0.31 13.71
CA THR A 59 -3.87 -0.63 12.79
C THR A 59 -4.57 -1.94 13.20
N PHE A 60 -3.80 -2.95 13.63
CA PHE A 60 -4.39 -4.18 14.18
C PHE A 60 -5.16 -3.94 15.48
N ASN A 61 -4.62 -3.10 16.37
CA ASN A 61 -5.29 -2.73 17.61
C ASN A 61 -6.63 -2.03 17.33
N PHE A 62 -6.62 -1.03 16.43
CA PHE A 62 -7.85 -0.36 15.97
C PHE A 62 -8.87 -1.35 15.41
N MET A 63 -8.45 -2.26 14.52
CA MET A 63 -9.35 -3.23 13.90
C MET A 63 -10.00 -4.17 14.92
N ILE A 64 -9.26 -4.60 15.95
CA ILE A 64 -9.79 -5.47 17.00
C ILE A 64 -10.78 -4.72 17.88
N VAL A 65 -10.43 -3.52 18.33
CA VAL A 65 -11.33 -2.69 19.17
C VAL A 65 -12.61 -2.37 18.39
N PHE A 66 -12.48 -1.94 17.14
CA PHE A 66 -13.62 -1.61 16.27
C PHE A 66 -14.49 -2.84 15.97
N TYR A 67 -13.89 -4.03 15.90
CA TYR A 67 -14.64 -5.28 15.80
C TYR A 67 -15.47 -5.55 17.05
N VAL A 68 -14.87 -5.47 18.25
CA VAL A 68 -15.56 -5.80 19.50
C VAL A 68 -16.64 -4.76 19.84
N GLU A 69 -16.37 -3.48 19.61
CA GLU A 69 -17.28 -2.40 19.98
C GLU A 69 -18.43 -2.20 18.98
N HIS A 70 -18.17 -2.42 17.69
CA HIS A 70 -19.15 -2.12 16.62
C HIS A 70 -19.62 -3.35 15.84
N ASN A 71 -19.09 -4.55 16.13
CA ASN A 71 -19.37 -5.78 15.40
C ASN A 71 -19.27 -5.59 13.87
N ILE A 72 -18.21 -4.89 13.44
CA ILE A 72 -18.08 -4.37 12.07
C ILE A 72 -18.20 -5.45 11.00
N LEU A 73 -17.86 -6.72 11.31
CA LEU A 73 -17.99 -7.83 10.38
C LEU A 73 -19.42 -8.04 9.87
N MET A 74 -20.42 -7.70 10.67
CA MET A 74 -21.84 -7.85 10.29
C MET A 74 -22.42 -6.58 9.65
N SER A 75 -21.65 -5.49 9.58
CA SER A 75 -22.12 -4.25 8.98
C SER A 75 -22.20 -4.38 7.44
N PRO A 76 -23.33 -4.02 6.82
CA PRO A 76 -23.49 -4.10 5.37
C PRO A 76 -22.50 -3.21 4.61
N PHE A 77 -22.08 -2.08 5.19
CA PHE A 77 -21.08 -1.19 4.57
C PHE A 77 -19.68 -1.81 4.59
N HIS A 78 -19.33 -2.55 5.63
CA HIS A 78 -18.07 -3.29 5.68
C HIS A 78 -18.05 -4.41 4.65
N MET A 79 -19.14 -5.18 4.54
CA MET A 79 -19.26 -6.21 3.51
C MET A 79 -19.17 -5.65 2.08
N LEU A 80 -19.79 -4.49 1.82
CA LEU A 80 -19.66 -3.79 0.54
C LEU A 80 -18.21 -3.36 0.26
N GLY A 81 -17.51 -2.86 1.28
CA GLY A 81 -16.09 -2.48 1.17
C GLY A 81 -15.18 -3.67 0.89
N VAL A 82 -15.38 -4.80 1.58
CA VAL A 82 -14.63 -6.05 1.37
C VAL A 82 -14.87 -6.58 -0.05
N ALA A 83 -16.12 -6.61 -0.50
CA ALA A 83 -16.45 -7.01 -1.87
C ALA A 83 -15.74 -6.11 -2.90
N GLY A 84 -15.77 -4.79 -2.71
CA GLY A 84 -15.10 -3.85 -3.60
C GLY A 84 -13.57 -4.01 -3.65
N ALA A 85 -12.91 -4.23 -2.51
CA ALA A 85 -11.47 -4.48 -2.47
C ALA A 85 -11.10 -5.81 -3.15
N PHE A 86 -11.88 -6.86 -2.89
CA PHE A 86 -11.67 -8.19 -3.49
C PHE A 86 -11.88 -8.15 -5.01
N ASP A 87 -13.03 -7.64 -5.47
CA ASP A 87 -13.36 -7.51 -6.90
C ASP A 87 -12.40 -6.57 -7.62
N GLY A 88 -11.98 -5.48 -6.98
CA GLY A 88 -10.98 -4.56 -7.54
C GLY A 88 -9.63 -5.24 -7.78
N SER A 89 -9.17 -6.04 -6.81
CA SER A 89 -7.93 -6.82 -6.97
C SER A 89 -8.06 -7.91 -8.03
N LEU A 90 -9.21 -8.59 -8.09
CA LEU A 90 -9.51 -9.63 -9.08
C LEU A 90 -9.55 -9.05 -10.50
N PHE A 91 -10.26 -7.94 -10.70
CA PHE A 91 -10.34 -7.28 -12.00
C PHE A 91 -8.99 -6.69 -12.43
N SER A 92 -8.22 -6.14 -11.50
CA SER A 92 -6.85 -5.68 -11.77
C SER A 92 -5.97 -6.83 -12.27
N ALA A 93 -6.01 -7.99 -11.61
CA ALA A 93 -5.28 -9.17 -12.03
C ALA A 93 -5.77 -9.71 -13.38
N MET A 94 -7.09 -9.77 -13.60
CA MET A 94 -7.70 -10.24 -14.85
C MET A 94 -7.35 -9.34 -16.03
N GLN A 95 -7.43 -8.01 -15.87
CA GLN A 95 -7.08 -7.08 -16.93
C GLN A 95 -5.58 -7.15 -17.24
N GLY A 96 -4.74 -7.23 -16.20
CA GLY A 96 -3.30 -7.45 -16.36
C GLY A 96 -3.00 -8.74 -17.12
N SER A 97 -3.71 -9.84 -16.83
CA SER A 97 -3.50 -11.12 -17.49
C SER A 97 -4.00 -11.14 -18.92
N LEU A 98 -5.17 -10.57 -19.22
CA LEU A 98 -5.73 -10.50 -20.58
C LEU A 98 -4.88 -9.64 -21.52
N VAL A 99 -4.39 -8.49 -21.04
CA VAL A 99 -3.50 -7.62 -21.83
C VAL A 99 -2.18 -8.35 -22.09
N THR A 100 -1.61 -8.98 -21.07
CA THR A 100 -0.33 -9.71 -21.18
C THR A 100 -0.46 -10.94 -22.09
N SER A 101 -1.59 -11.67 -22.03
CA SER A 101 -1.83 -12.83 -22.90
C SER A 101 -2.08 -12.45 -24.36
N SER A 102 -2.49 -11.22 -24.63
CA SER A 102 -2.79 -10.72 -25.98
C SER A 102 -1.61 -9.97 -26.62
N LEU A 103 -0.43 -9.96 -25.98
CA LEU A 103 0.76 -9.31 -26.54
C LEU A 103 1.18 -10.00 -27.84
N ILE A 104 1.26 -9.21 -28.91
CA ILE A 104 1.82 -9.67 -30.18
C ILE A 104 3.34 -9.83 -30.00
N ARG A 105 3.89 -10.96 -30.46
CA ARG A 105 5.34 -11.23 -30.40
C ARG A 105 6.08 -10.28 -31.33
N GLU A 106 6.74 -9.29 -30.74
CA GLU A 106 7.55 -8.26 -31.42
C GLU A 106 9.04 -8.33 -31.05
N THR A 107 9.43 -9.32 -30.24
CA THR A 107 10.79 -9.53 -29.74
C THR A 107 11.21 -10.98 -29.94
N THR A 108 12.52 -11.23 -29.96
CA THR A 108 13.10 -12.58 -29.95
C THR A 108 12.97 -13.21 -28.57
N GLU A 109 13.00 -14.54 -28.49
CA GLU A 109 12.84 -15.29 -27.22
C GLU A 109 13.94 -14.97 -26.18
N SER A 110 15.06 -14.39 -26.62
CA SER A 110 16.16 -13.96 -25.76
C SER A 110 15.98 -12.55 -25.14
N LYS A 111 14.87 -11.85 -25.43
CA LYS A 111 14.61 -10.47 -24.98
C LYS A 111 13.25 -10.35 -24.29
N PHE A 112 13.13 -9.41 -23.34
CA PHE A 112 11.86 -9.16 -22.66
C PHE A 112 10.86 -8.45 -23.58
N ALA A 113 9.60 -8.89 -23.55
CA ALA A 113 8.52 -8.28 -24.34
C ALA A 113 8.32 -6.78 -24.09
N ASN A 114 8.64 -6.31 -22.87
CA ASN A 114 8.51 -4.91 -22.48
C ASN A 114 9.53 -3.98 -23.15
N GLU A 115 10.64 -4.49 -23.70
CA GLU A 115 11.67 -3.66 -24.34
C GLU A 115 11.16 -2.96 -25.60
N VAL A 116 10.31 -3.63 -26.38
CA VAL A 116 9.68 -3.06 -27.58
C VAL A 116 8.23 -2.66 -27.29
N GLY A 117 7.56 -3.34 -26.37
CA GLY A 117 6.16 -3.12 -26.00
C GLY A 117 5.83 -1.75 -25.42
N THR A 118 6.78 -1.12 -24.70
CA THR A 118 6.62 0.18 -24.01
C THR A 118 6.87 1.40 -24.90
N LEU A 119 7.40 1.20 -26.10
CA LEU A 119 7.64 2.28 -27.05
C LEU A 119 6.30 2.93 -27.47
N SER A 120 6.24 4.26 -27.41
CA SER A 120 5.16 5.05 -28.02
C SER A 120 4.96 4.63 -29.47
N GLY A 121 3.72 4.69 -29.99
CA GLY A 121 3.39 4.21 -31.34
C GLY A 121 4.29 4.79 -32.45
N SER A 122 4.74 6.04 -32.28
CA SER A 122 5.74 6.68 -33.16
C SER A 122 7.10 5.97 -33.10
N GLN A 123 7.57 5.67 -31.89
CA GLN A 123 8.84 4.99 -31.62
C GLN A 123 8.83 3.52 -32.08
N LYS A 124 7.70 2.79 -31.95
CA LYS A 124 7.55 1.43 -32.50
C LYS A 124 7.71 1.40 -34.02
N LYS A 125 7.10 2.37 -34.71
CA LYS A 125 7.16 2.47 -36.18
C LYS A 125 8.57 2.77 -36.67
N ILE A 126 9.30 3.62 -35.94
CA ILE A 126 10.71 3.93 -36.19
C ILE A 126 11.60 2.72 -35.90
N ALA A 127 11.44 2.08 -34.75
CA ALA A 127 12.21 0.90 -34.35
C ALA A 127 12.07 -0.24 -35.37
N LYS A 128 10.85 -0.57 -35.82
CA LYS A 128 10.60 -1.58 -36.87
C LYS A 128 11.32 -1.27 -38.20
N LYS A 129 11.54 0.00 -38.52
CA LYS A 129 12.22 0.42 -39.76
C LYS A 129 13.74 0.39 -39.66
N ILE A 130 14.30 0.66 -38.47
CA ILE A 130 15.74 0.84 -38.28
C ILE A 130 16.42 -0.46 -37.81
N ILE A 131 15.79 -1.25 -36.93
CA ILE A 131 16.39 -2.47 -36.34
C ILE A 131 16.88 -3.45 -37.40
N PRO A 132 16.10 -3.84 -38.43
CA PRO A 132 16.55 -4.77 -39.45
C PRO A 132 17.80 -4.25 -40.18
N LYS A 133 17.85 -2.94 -40.45
CA LYS A 133 18.95 -2.28 -41.17
C LYS A 133 20.26 -2.23 -40.37
N ILE A 134 20.17 -2.20 -39.04
CA ILE A 134 21.32 -2.27 -38.14
C ILE A 134 21.82 -3.71 -38.02
N GLU A 135 20.92 -4.69 -37.91
CA GLU A 135 21.27 -6.11 -37.82
C GLU A 135 21.92 -6.63 -39.10
N THR A 136 21.47 -6.17 -40.28
CA THR A 136 22.13 -6.51 -41.55
C THR A 136 23.55 -5.95 -41.64
N LYS A 137 23.83 -4.79 -41.04
CA LYS A 137 25.19 -4.19 -41.02
C LYS A 137 26.12 -4.81 -39.97
N ARG A 138 25.58 -5.52 -38.98
CA ARG A 138 26.36 -6.11 -37.89
C ARG A 138 26.83 -7.55 -38.17
N ASN A 139 26.25 -8.19 -39.19
CA ASN A 139 26.57 -9.54 -39.65
C ASN A 139 27.40 -9.56 -40.95
N VAL A 140 28.05 -8.44 -41.29
CA VAL A 140 29.08 -8.28 -42.34
C VAL A 140 30.34 -7.73 -41.67
#